data_AF-A0A5E5ARK8-F1
#
_entry.id   AF-A0A5E5ARK8-F1
#
_cell.length_a   1.000
_cell.length_b   1.000
_cell.length_c   1.000
_cell.angle_alpha   90.00
_cell.angle_beta   90.00
_cell.angle_gamma   90.00
#
_symmetry.space_group_name_H-M   'P 1'
#
loop_
_entity.id
_entity.type
_entity.pdbx_description
1 polymer ?
#
loop_
_entity_poly.entity_id
_entity_poly.type
_entity_poly.pdbx_seq_one_letter_code
_entity_poly.pdbx_strand_id
1 'polypeptide(L)'
;MEKQKHPAIKVAARVESFRRAGRVFGREPVTLALAQLSPAEYKALTTDKSLVAVETVVERTAAEAEKFPHLDAPHVTAAVARLATSPSAGESQSGECAGGECRREADLVDSLQEVSKRKEELLRFESELKTIEGALLVRSSELDARDTALTEKATELDKRAEALDARELASQATSEPTAGQTDSSQAKPAATAKSGNHQGKR
;
A
#
# COMPACT_ATOMS: atom_id res chain seq x y z
N MET A 1 52.23 35.77 6.94
CA MET A 1 51.72 34.59 7.65
C MET A 1 51.10 33.66 6.62
N GLU A 2 51.79 32.60 6.25
CA GLU A 2 51.27 31.61 5.31
C GLU A 2 50.09 30.88 5.95
N LYS A 3 48.95 30.88 5.27
CA LYS A 3 47.77 30.10 5.68
C LYS A 3 47.89 28.72 5.07
N GLN A 4 47.81 27.70 5.90
CA GLN A 4 47.85 26.30 5.50
C GLN A 4 46.43 25.74 5.48
N LYS A 5 46.21 24.75 4.61
CA LYS A 5 44.94 24.03 4.49
C LYS A 5 44.87 22.97 5.58
N HIS A 6 43.90 23.09 6.48
CA HIS A 6 43.68 22.13 7.55
C HIS A 6 42.36 21.38 7.36
N PRO A 7 42.33 20.07 7.64
CA PRO A 7 41.12 19.27 7.55
C PRO A 7 40.12 19.70 8.63
N ALA A 8 38.87 19.86 8.21
CA ALA A 8 37.74 20.24 9.05
C ALA A 8 36.50 19.42 8.70
N ILE A 9 35.46 19.53 9.51
CA ILE A 9 34.16 18.93 9.27
C ILE A 9 33.08 20.00 9.50
N LYS A 10 32.15 20.11 8.56
CA LYS A 10 30.92 20.90 8.73
C LYS A 10 29.82 19.98 9.18
N VAL A 11 29.22 20.30 10.32
CA VAL A 11 28.16 19.48 10.92
C VAL A 11 26.92 20.33 11.12
N ALA A 12 25.79 19.85 10.60
CA ALA A 12 24.47 20.43 10.83
C ALA A 12 23.52 19.35 11.37
N ALA A 13 22.56 19.76 12.20
CA ALA A 13 21.52 18.88 12.70
C ALA A 13 20.19 19.12 11.97
N ARG A 14 19.39 18.06 11.85
CA ARG A 14 18.03 18.18 11.29
C ARG A 14 17.07 18.92 12.22
N VAL A 15 17.29 18.78 13.52
CA VAL A 15 16.47 19.39 14.59
C VAL A 15 17.29 20.46 15.28
N GLU A 16 16.64 21.55 15.67
CA GLU A 16 17.27 22.65 16.39
C GLU A 16 17.74 22.19 17.78
N SER A 17 18.88 22.71 18.24
CA SER A 17 19.43 22.41 19.58
C SER A 17 19.80 20.93 19.85
N PHE A 18 20.13 20.15 18.83
CA PHE A 18 20.56 18.75 18.98
C PHE A 18 21.93 18.64 19.66
N ARG A 19 22.07 17.76 20.66
CA ARG A 19 23.31 17.63 21.46
C ARG A 19 24.08 16.36 21.16
N ARG A 20 25.36 16.49 20.81
CA ARG A 20 26.28 15.36 20.59
C ARG A 20 27.71 15.78 20.86
N ALA A 21 28.55 14.87 21.37
CA ALA A 21 29.97 15.15 21.63
C ALA A 21 30.18 16.44 22.48
N GLY A 22 29.33 16.65 23.50
CA GLY A 22 29.39 17.85 24.35
C GLY A 22 29.00 19.18 23.69
N ARG A 23 28.56 19.16 22.43
CA ARG A 23 28.22 20.36 21.64
C ARG A 23 26.75 20.37 21.24
N VAL A 24 26.24 21.56 20.96
CA VAL A 24 24.87 21.79 20.44
C VAL A 24 24.98 22.12 18.96
N PHE A 25 24.17 21.47 18.15
CA PHE A 25 24.05 21.66 16.72
C PHE A 25 22.63 22.10 16.38
N GLY A 26 22.51 23.12 15.54
CA GLY A 26 21.26 23.57 14.96
C GLY A 26 21.20 23.25 13.48
N ARG A 27 20.26 23.89 12.78
CA ARG A 27 20.20 23.82 11.31
C ARG A 27 21.38 24.52 10.64
N GLU A 28 21.97 25.50 11.30
CA GLU A 28 23.15 26.19 10.81
C GLU A 28 24.39 25.30 10.93
N PRO A 29 25.14 25.10 9.82
CA PRO A 29 26.30 24.23 9.83
C PRO A 29 27.46 24.84 10.62
N VAL A 30 27.92 24.11 11.64
CA VAL A 30 29.08 24.50 12.44
C VAL A 30 30.33 23.86 11.87
N THR A 31 31.38 24.65 11.64
CA THR A 31 32.66 24.17 11.13
C THR A 31 33.61 23.85 12.29
N LEU A 32 34.05 22.60 12.38
CA LEU A 32 34.94 22.10 13.43
C LEU A 32 36.25 21.61 12.81
N ALA A 33 37.39 22.01 13.36
CA ALA A 33 38.67 21.47 12.92
C ALA A 33 38.78 20.01 13.36
N LEU A 34 39.21 19.11 12.46
CA LEU A 34 39.26 17.67 12.75
C LEU A 34 40.24 17.35 13.90
N ALA A 35 41.32 18.13 14.01
CA ALA A 35 42.31 18.01 15.08
C ALA A 35 41.82 18.48 16.46
N GLN A 36 40.69 19.19 16.54
CA GLN A 36 40.05 19.53 17.83
C GLN A 36 39.19 18.38 18.38
N LEU A 37 38.86 17.41 17.55
CA LEU A 37 37.95 16.33 17.91
C LEU A 37 38.76 15.10 18.29
N SER A 38 38.41 14.51 19.43
CA SER A 38 38.89 13.18 19.77
C SER A 38 38.32 12.14 18.78
N PRO A 39 38.96 10.97 18.62
CA PRO A 39 38.45 9.93 17.74
C PRO A 39 37.01 9.49 18.08
N ALA A 40 36.66 9.48 19.37
CA ALA A 40 35.33 9.13 19.84
C ALA A 40 34.29 10.19 19.43
N GLU A 41 34.62 11.47 19.54
CA GLU A 41 33.74 12.56 19.13
C GLU A 41 33.54 12.59 17.61
N TYR A 42 34.62 12.44 16.83
CA TYR A 42 34.51 12.35 15.37
C TYR A 42 33.60 11.19 14.94
N LYS A 43 33.75 10.01 15.54
CA LYS A 43 32.87 8.87 15.27
C LYS A 43 31.43 9.15 15.68
N ALA A 44 31.22 9.80 16.82
CA ALA A 44 29.89 10.15 17.31
C ALA A 44 29.16 11.17 16.42
N LEU A 45 29.89 12.01 15.69
CA LEU A 45 29.32 13.00 14.76
C LEU A 45 29.06 12.41 13.36
N THR A 46 29.93 11.51 12.89
CA THR A 46 29.82 10.93 11.54
C THR A 46 28.87 9.74 11.46
N THR A 47 28.70 8.99 12.55
CA THR A 47 27.81 7.80 12.58
C THR A 47 26.36 8.16 12.91
N ASP A 48 26.11 9.37 13.44
CA ASP A 48 24.79 9.77 13.92
C ASP A 48 23.88 10.20 12.77
N LYS A 49 22.75 9.49 12.60
CA LYS A 49 21.78 9.73 11.52
C LYS A 49 21.03 11.05 11.65
N SER A 50 21.04 11.67 12.82
CA SER A 50 20.40 12.98 13.06
C SER A 50 21.29 14.15 12.63
N LEU A 51 22.56 13.87 12.31
CA LEU A 51 23.55 14.83 11.84
C LEU A 51 23.90 14.60 10.38
N VAL A 52 24.16 15.69 9.68
CA VAL A 52 24.81 15.67 8.37
C VAL A 52 26.20 16.24 8.55
N ALA A 53 27.21 15.40 8.32
CA ALA A 53 28.61 15.75 8.52
C ALA A 53 29.35 15.67 7.18
N VAL A 54 29.97 16.77 6.77
CA VAL A 54 30.69 16.91 5.50
C VAL A 54 32.14 17.28 5.78
N GLU A 55 33.08 16.49 5.25
CA GLU A 55 34.50 16.81 5.33
C GLU A 55 34.80 18.06 4.49
N THR A 56 35.52 19.01 5.08
CA THR A 56 35.84 20.30 4.47
C THR A 56 37.26 20.72 4.79
N VAL A 57 37.73 21.79 4.16
CA VAL A 57 39.06 22.36 4.39
C VAL A 57 38.90 23.78 4.89
N VAL A 58 39.66 24.13 5.92
CA VAL A 58 39.71 25.50 6.44
C VAL A 58 41.15 25.98 6.40
N GLU A 59 41.33 27.22 5.95
CA GLU A 59 42.63 27.89 5.99
C GLU A 59 42.92 28.39 7.41
N ARG A 60 44.03 27.97 8.00
CA ARG A 60 44.52 28.50 9.30
C ARG A 60 46.02 28.72 9.27
N THR A 61 46.50 29.48 10.26
CA THR A 61 47.94 29.68 10.43
C THR A 61 48.56 28.47 11.12
N ALA A 62 49.83 28.16 10.81
CA ALA A 62 50.54 27.03 11.42
C ALA A 62 50.55 27.09 12.96
N ALA A 63 50.71 28.29 13.53
CA ALA A 63 50.70 28.51 14.98
C ALA A 63 49.35 28.25 15.67
N GLU A 64 48.23 28.30 14.93
CA GLU A 64 46.92 27.90 15.45
C GLU A 64 46.69 26.40 15.35
N ALA A 65 47.28 25.76 14.34
CA ALA A 65 47.16 24.33 14.11
C ALA A 65 47.91 23.50 15.15
N GLU A 66 49.11 23.94 15.56
CA GLU A 66 49.91 23.26 16.60
C GLU A 66 49.24 23.21 17.97
N LYS A 67 48.26 24.09 18.22
CA LYS A 67 47.53 24.14 19.50
C LYS A 67 46.45 23.06 19.64
N PHE A 68 46.23 22.24 18.61
CA PHE A 68 45.16 21.25 18.64
C PHE A 68 45.57 19.96 19.35
N PRO A 69 44.70 19.43 20.23
CA PRO A 69 45.05 18.31 21.11
C PRO A 69 45.19 16.96 20.38
N HIS A 70 44.66 16.83 19.16
CA HIS A 70 44.55 15.55 18.46
C HIS A 70 45.07 15.60 17.02
N LEU A 71 46.20 16.28 16.80
CA LEU A 71 46.83 16.38 15.47
C LEU A 71 47.18 15.01 14.88
N ASP A 72 47.67 14.09 15.70
CA ASP A 72 48.13 12.76 15.27
C ASP A 72 47.02 11.71 15.24
N ALA A 73 45.76 12.12 15.45
CA ALA A 73 44.65 11.18 15.49
C ALA A 73 44.39 10.54 14.12
N PRO A 74 43.93 9.27 14.08
CA PRO A 74 43.79 8.51 12.83
C PRO A 74 42.82 9.13 11.82
N HIS A 75 41.78 9.81 12.29
CA HIS A 75 40.84 10.51 11.42
C HIS A 75 41.45 11.77 10.78
N VAL A 76 42.40 12.42 11.46
CA VAL A 76 43.12 13.59 10.95
C VAL A 76 44.14 13.16 9.91
N THR A 77 44.96 12.16 10.21
CA THR A 77 45.96 11.63 9.27
C THR A 77 45.31 11.08 8.01
N ALA A 78 44.19 10.36 8.15
CA ALA A 78 43.41 9.89 7.01
C ALA A 78 42.82 11.04 6.17
N ALA A 79 42.33 12.10 6.81
CA ALA A 79 41.81 13.27 6.11
C ALA A 79 42.92 14.06 5.38
N VAL A 80 44.10 14.20 5.99
CA VAL A 80 45.28 14.82 5.35
C VAL A 80 45.75 14.00 4.17
N ALA A 81 45.81 12.67 4.30
CA ALA A 81 46.15 11.78 3.18
C ALA A 81 45.14 11.93 2.02
N ARG A 82 43.84 11.96 2.32
CA ARG A 82 42.79 12.21 1.31
C ARG A 82 42.97 13.55 0.61
N LEU A 83 43.32 14.59 1.37
CA LEU A 83 43.60 15.93 0.83
C LEU A 83 44.81 15.96 -0.08
N ALA A 84 45.86 15.20 0.23
CA ALA A 84 47.06 15.08 -0.59
C ALA A 84 46.78 14.34 -1.92
N THR A 85 45.86 13.38 -1.91
CA THR A 85 45.43 12.62 -3.11
C THR A 85 44.29 13.26 -3.88
N SER A 86 43.66 14.31 -3.35
CA SER A 86 42.56 14.99 -4.03
C SER A 86 43.15 15.98 -5.04
N PRO A 87 42.90 15.83 -6.36
CA PRO A 87 43.26 16.88 -7.30
C PRO A 87 42.54 18.16 -6.86
N SER A 88 43.29 19.25 -6.73
CA SER A 88 42.74 20.52 -6.25
C SER A 88 41.54 20.90 -7.11
N ALA A 89 40.36 20.94 -6.51
CA ALA A 89 39.18 21.56 -7.07
C ALA A 89 39.49 23.03 -7.35
N GLY A 90 39.84 23.31 -8.60
CA GLY A 90 40.35 24.59 -9.03
C GLY A 90 40.91 24.51 -10.44
N GLU A 91 40.11 23.97 -11.37
CA GLU A 91 40.12 24.29 -12.79
C GLU A 91 39.08 23.40 -13.46
N SER A 92 37.97 24.02 -13.88
CA SER A 92 37.02 23.41 -14.81
C SER A 92 37.72 23.17 -16.14
N GLN A 93 38.32 22.00 -16.31
CA GLN A 93 38.63 21.50 -17.65
C GLN A 93 37.32 20.97 -18.24
N SER A 94 36.68 21.83 -19.03
CA SER A 94 35.67 21.45 -20.00
C SER A 94 36.28 20.44 -20.97
N GLY A 95 35.73 19.23 -20.96
CA GLY A 95 35.99 18.26 -22.02
C GLY A 95 36.93 17.14 -21.64
N GLU A 96 36.49 16.27 -20.73
CA GLU A 96 36.68 14.83 -20.85
C GLU A 96 35.79 14.15 -19.82
N CYS A 97 34.84 13.36 -20.30
CA CYS A 97 33.95 12.58 -19.46
C CYS A 97 34.79 11.54 -18.71
N ALA A 98 35.27 11.91 -17.52
CA ALA A 98 35.87 10.95 -16.60
C ALA A 98 34.81 9.85 -16.38
N GLY A 99 35.11 8.62 -16.79
CA GLY A 99 34.12 7.57 -17.06
C GLY A 99 33.14 7.21 -15.92
N GLY A 100 33.32 7.74 -14.71
CA GLY A 100 32.34 7.66 -13.63
C GLY A 100 31.11 8.56 -13.82
N GLU A 101 31.25 9.76 -14.40
CA GLU A 101 30.13 10.69 -14.58
C GLU A 101 29.26 10.29 -15.78
N CYS A 102 29.89 10.00 -16.91
CA CYS A 102 29.20 9.45 -18.09
C CYS A 102 28.46 8.13 -17.77
N ARG A 103 29.01 7.28 -16.88
CA ARG A 103 28.33 6.05 -16.45
C ARG A 103 27.10 6.33 -15.60
N ARG A 104 27.20 7.26 -14.64
CA ARG A 104 26.05 7.67 -13.82
C ARG A 104 24.95 8.31 -14.66
N GLU A 105 25.32 9.11 -15.65
CA GLU A 105 24.35 9.71 -16.57
C GLU A 105 23.63 8.64 -17.39
N ALA A 106 24.34 7.65 -17.91
CA ALA A 106 23.74 6.50 -18.60
C ALA A 106 22.79 5.72 -17.67
N ASP A 107 23.24 5.41 -16.44
CA ASP A 107 22.41 4.69 -15.45
C ASP A 107 21.13 5.48 -15.10
N LEU A 108 21.21 6.81 -15.02
CA LEU A 108 20.06 7.67 -14.78
C LEU A 108 19.09 7.69 -15.97
N VAL A 109 19.60 7.74 -17.21
CA VAL A 109 18.78 7.66 -18.42
C VAL A 109 18.04 6.31 -18.48
N ASP A 110 18.73 5.21 -18.20
CA ASP A 110 18.13 3.87 -18.17
C ASP A 110 17.04 3.78 -17.09
N SER A 111 17.32 4.33 -15.91
CA SER A 111 16.35 4.39 -14.80
C SER A 111 15.12 5.22 -15.18
N LEU A 112 15.29 6.35 -15.87
CA LEU A 112 14.18 7.18 -16.34
C LEU A 112 13.33 6.46 -17.39
N GLN A 113 13.95 5.70 -18.28
CA GLN A 113 13.22 4.87 -19.24
C GLN A 113 12.42 3.77 -18.54
N GLU A 114 12.99 3.11 -17.54
CA GLU A 114 12.28 2.09 -16.77
C GLU A 114 11.09 2.68 -16.00
N VAL A 115 11.27 3.83 -15.35
CA VAL A 115 10.18 4.55 -14.68
C VAL A 115 9.09 4.95 -15.66
N SER A 116 9.46 5.38 -16.87
CA SER A 116 8.49 5.75 -17.91
C SER A 116 7.68 4.54 -18.38
N LYS A 117 8.32 3.38 -18.61
CA LYS A 117 7.63 2.13 -18.96
C LYS A 117 6.66 1.69 -17.87
N ARG A 118 7.11 1.69 -16.60
CA ARG A 118 6.26 1.33 -15.46
C ARG A 118 5.05 2.27 -15.32
N LYS A 119 5.22 3.55 -15.64
CA LYS A 119 4.12 4.53 -15.65
C LYS A 119 3.08 4.18 -16.71
N GLU A 120 3.50 3.80 -17.91
CA GLU A 120 2.58 3.38 -18.99
C GLU A 120 1.82 2.10 -18.61
N GLU A 121 2.50 1.12 -18.02
CA GLU A 121 1.88 -0.10 -17.50
C GLU A 121 0.84 0.19 -16.42
N LEU A 122 1.14 1.10 -15.48
CA LEU A 122 0.19 1.52 -14.45
C LEU A 122 -1.05 2.18 -15.04
N LEU A 123 -0.88 3.07 -16.04
CA LEU A 123 -2.02 3.69 -16.74
C LEU A 123 -2.88 2.66 -17.46
N ARG A 124 -2.25 1.63 -18.05
CA ARG A 124 -2.97 0.51 -18.66
C ARG A 124 -3.77 -0.26 -17.61
N PHE A 125 -3.16 -0.66 -16.49
CA PHE A 125 -3.88 -1.37 -15.43
C PHE A 125 -5.02 -0.54 -14.85
N GLU A 126 -4.84 0.78 -14.70
CA GLU A 126 -5.91 1.67 -14.25
C GLU A 126 -7.11 1.65 -15.22
N SER A 127 -6.85 1.66 -16.53
CA SER A 127 -7.92 1.58 -17.54
C SER A 127 -8.64 0.23 -17.55
N GLU A 128 -7.91 -0.87 -17.33
CA GLU A 128 -8.46 -2.22 -17.21
C GLU A 128 -9.34 -2.34 -15.96
N LEU A 129 -8.88 -1.82 -14.82
CA LEU A 129 -9.66 -1.78 -13.58
C LEU A 129 -10.96 -1.00 -13.74
N LYS A 130 -10.93 0.21 -14.32
CA LYS A 130 -12.15 0.99 -14.58
C LYS A 130 -13.15 0.24 -15.45
N THR A 131 -12.66 -0.51 -16.43
CA THR A 131 -13.51 -1.33 -17.31
C THR A 131 -14.17 -2.47 -16.53
N ILE A 132 -13.40 -3.17 -15.69
CA ILE A 132 -13.89 -4.26 -14.84
C ILE A 132 -14.90 -3.74 -13.80
N GLU A 133 -14.60 -2.62 -13.15
CA GLU A 133 -15.50 -1.96 -12.20
C GLU A 133 -16.84 -1.61 -12.86
N GLY A 134 -16.82 -1.05 -14.07
CA GLY A 134 -18.03 -0.77 -14.84
C GLY A 134 -18.83 -2.03 -15.15
N ALA A 135 -18.17 -3.10 -15.58
CA ALA A 135 -18.82 -4.38 -15.87
C ALA A 135 -19.44 -5.01 -14.60
N LEU A 136 -18.76 -4.92 -13.45
CA LEU A 136 -19.28 -5.40 -12.17
C LEU A 136 -20.50 -4.61 -11.71
N LEU A 137 -20.50 -3.29 -11.90
CA LEU A 137 -21.64 -2.44 -11.56
C LEU A 137 -22.89 -2.83 -12.37
N VAL A 138 -22.73 -3.05 -13.68
CA VAL A 138 -23.82 -3.52 -14.56
C VAL A 138 -24.32 -4.90 -14.10
N ARG A 139 -23.40 -5.83 -13.79
CA ARG A 139 -23.80 -7.16 -13.32
C ARG A 139 -24.52 -7.10 -11.97
N SER A 140 -24.13 -6.19 -11.09
CA SER A 140 -24.81 -5.96 -9.81
C SER A 140 -26.25 -5.52 -10.03
N SER A 141 -26.47 -4.51 -10.89
CA SER A 141 -27.83 -4.02 -11.14
C SER A 141 -28.71 -5.05 -11.84
N GLU A 142 -28.14 -5.89 -12.72
CA GLU A 142 -28.85 -7.04 -13.30
C GLU A 142 -29.27 -8.07 -12.24
N LEU A 143 -28.42 -8.33 -11.25
CA LEU A 143 -28.74 -9.26 -10.16
C LEU A 143 -29.84 -8.68 -9.26
N ASP A 144 -29.75 -7.40 -8.92
CA ASP A 144 -30.78 -6.71 -8.13
C ASP A 144 -32.15 -6.77 -8.86
N ALA A 145 -32.16 -6.50 -10.17
CA ALA A 145 -33.39 -6.60 -10.97
C ALA A 145 -33.96 -8.03 -11.04
N ARG A 146 -33.09 -9.04 -11.09
CA ARG A 146 -33.53 -10.45 -11.04
C ARG A 146 -34.09 -10.81 -9.67
N ASP A 147 -33.50 -10.32 -8.59
CA ASP A 147 -33.98 -10.56 -7.24
C ASP A 147 -35.37 -9.93 -7.03
N THR A 148 -35.56 -8.69 -7.48
CA THR A 148 -36.89 -8.05 -7.46
C THR A 148 -37.91 -8.84 -8.28
N ALA A 149 -37.54 -9.32 -9.47
CA ALA A 149 -38.46 -10.12 -10.29
C ALA A 149 -38.81 -11.48 -9.65
N LEU A 150 -37.85 -12.12 -8.98
CA LEU A 150 -38.08 -13.38 -8.27
C LEU A 150 -38.95 -13.20 -7.03
N THR A 151 -38.75 -12.13 -6.26
CA THR A 151 -39.61 -11.81 -5.11
C THR A 151 -41.04 -11.52 -5.56
N GLU A 152 -41.24 -10.76 -6.63
CA GLU A 152 -42.57 -10.55 -7.22
C GLU A 152 -43.23 -11.87 -7.63
N LYS A 153 -42.48 -12.75 -8.31
CA LYS A 153 -42.97 -14.08 -8.71
C LYS A 153 -43.32 -14.96 -7.52
N ALA A 154 -42.54 -14.92 -6.45
CA ALA A 154 -42.85 -15.64 -5.22
C ALA A 154 -44.19 -15.16 -4.64
N THR A 155 -44.40 -13.84 -4.51
CA THR A 155 -45.68 -13.30 -4.02
C THR A 155 -46.86 -13.62 -4.93
N GLU A 156 -46.64 -13.72 -6.25
CA GLU A 156 -47.67 -14.15 -7.20
C GLU A 156 -48.05 -15.62 -6.98
N LEU A 157 -47.06 -16.49 -6.77
CA LEU A 157 -47.28 -17.91 -6.50
C LEU A 157 -47.99 -18.12 -5.15
N ASP A 158 -47.63 -17.38 -4.11
CA ASP A 158 -48.29 -17.44 -2.81
C ASP A 158 -49.79 -17.10 -2.93
N LYS A 159 -50.12 -16.01 -3.63
CA LYS A 159 -51.53 -15.63 -3.90
C LYS A 159 -52.29 -16.70 -4.70
N ARG A 160 -51.62 -17.35 -5.66
CA ARG A 160 -52.23 -18.45 -6.44
C ARG A 160 -52.48 -19.67 -5.58
N ALA A 161 -51.57 -19.99 -4.67
CA ALA A 161 -51.74 -21.08 -3.71
C ALA A 161 -52.95 -20.81 -2.80
N GLU A 162 -53.01 -19.62 -2.19
CA GLU A 162 -54.16 -19.21 -1.35
C GLU A 162 -55.50 -19.29 -2.11
N ALA A 163 -55.52 -18.86 -3.38
CA ALA A 163 -56.72 -18.92 -4.21
C ALA A 163 -57.14 -20.36 -4.55
N LEU A 164 -56.18 -21.26 -4.73
CA LEU A 164 -56.44 -22.69 -4.94
C LEU A 164 -56.98 -23.33 -3.66
N ASP A 165 -56.36 -23.08 -2.51
CA ASP A 165 -56.83 -23.58 -1.21
C ASP A 165 -58.27 -23.13 -0.92
N ALA A 166 -58.58 -21.84 -1.17
CA ALA A 166 -59.93 -21.31 -1.01
C ALA A 166 -60.95 -22.01 -1.94
N ARG A 167 -60.55 -22.30 -3.19
CA ARG A 167 -61.41 -23.01 -4.15
C ARG A 167 -61.63 -24.46 -3.74
N GLU A 168 -60.59 -25.14 -3.25
CA GLU A 168 -60.68 -26.50 -2.74
C GLU A 168 -61.65 -26.57 -1.55
N LEU A 169 -61.49 -25.69 -0.57
CA LEU A 169 -62.40 -25.58 0.57
C LEU A 169 -63.85 -25.32 0.12
N ALA A 170 -64.07 -24.41 -0.82
CA ALA A 170 -65.41 -24.15 -1.37
C ALA A 170 -66.01 -25.40 -2.04
N SER A 171 -65.22 -26.14 -2.81
CA SER A 171 -65.67 -27.37 -3.48
C SER A 171 -66.01 -28.50 -2.49
N GLN A 172 -65.25 -28.61 -1.40
CA GLN A 172 -65.53 -29.54 -0.31
C GLN A 172 -66.84 -29.18 0.39
N ALA A 173 -67.05 -27.90 0.71
CA ALA A 173 -68.30 -27.45 1.33
C ALA A 173 -69.55 -27.71 0.47
N THR A 174 -69.42 -27.67 -0.86
CA THR A 174 -70.53 -28.00 -1.78
C THR A 174 -70.73 -29.50 -2.01
N SER A 175 -69.76 -30.34 -1.65
CA SER A 175 -69.80 -31.79 -1.86
C SER A 175 -70.13 -32.58 -0.60
N GLU A 176 -70.17 -31.93 0.58
CA GLU A 176 -70.86 -32.50 1.74
C GLU A 176 -72.36 -32.59 1.45
N PRO A 177 -72.95 -33.80 1.34
CA PRO A 177 -74.37 -33.93 1.13
C PRO A 177 -75.07 -33.46 2.40
N THR A 178 -76.09 -32.62 2.23
CA THR A 178 -77.19 -32.40 3.18
C THR A 178 -77.95 -33.71 3.43
N ALA A 179 -77.27 -34.71 4.00
CA ALA A 179 -77.84 -35.97 4.46
C ALA A 179 -78.42 -35.74 5.86
N GLY A 180 -79.49 -34.96 5.92
CA GLY A 180 -80.13 -34.54 7.16
C GLY A 180 -81.59 -34.15 6.99
N GLN A 181 -82.31 -34.74 6.03
CA GLN A 181 -83.76 -34.77 6.05
C GLN A 181 -84.19 -36.24 6.05
N THR A 182 -84.35 -36.76 7.26
CA THR A 182 -84.87 -38.09 7.54
C THR A 182 -86.34 -38.15 7.16
N ASP A 183 -86.64 -38.73 6.00
CA ASP A 183 -87.98 -39.26 5.72
C ASP A 183 -87.99 -40.74 6.11
N SER A 184 -88.58 -41.00 7.27
CA SER A 184 -88.68 -42.31 7.87
C SER A 184 -89.95 -43.02 7.41
N SER A 185 -89.86 -43.90 6.41
CA SER A 185 -90.71 -45.11 6.37
C SER A 185 -90.35 -46.09 5.25
N GLN A 186 -90.05 -47.31 5.70
CA GLN A 186 -90.36 -48.61 5.10
C GLN A 186 -89.34 -49.33 4.20
N ALA A 187 -88.88 -50.44 4.80
CA ALA A 187 -88.83 -51.80 4.27
C ALA A 187 -87.57 -52.29 3.51
N LYS A 188 -86.80 -53.09 4.27
CA LYS A 188 -85.91 -54.20 3.86
C LYS A 188 -86.74 -55.37 3.23
N PRO A 189 -86.15 -56.44 2.65
CA PRO A 189 -84.72 -56.77 2.51
C PRO A 189 -84.25 -57.46 1.20
N ALA A 190 -82.92 -57.66 1.16
CA ALA A 190 -82.18 -58.82 0.61
C ALA A 190 -81.93 -58.91 -0.91
N ALA A 191 -80.65 -58.92 -1.30
CA ALA A 191 -79.91 -60.13 -1.69
C ALA A 191 -78.66 -59.84 -2.56
N THR A 192 -77.49 -60.22 -2.02
CA THR A 192 -76.43 -61.02 -2.66
C THR A 192 -75.57 -60.47 -3.82
N ALA A 193 -74.25 -60.68 -3.63
CA ALA A 193 -73.21 -61.09 -4.59
C ALA A 193 -72.21 -60.07 -5.23
N LYS A 194 -70.96 -60.26 -4.79
CA LYS A 194 -69.72 -60.54 -5.57
C LYS A 194 -68.95 -59.40 -6.28
N SER A 195 -67.70 -59.29 -5.84
CA SER A 195 -66.46 -59.60 -6.60
C SER A 195 -65.74 -58.48 -7.37
N GLY A 196 -64.42 -58.41 -7.11
CA GLY A 196 -63.38 -57.90 -8.03
C GLY A 196 -62.80 -56.54 -7.62
N ASN A 197 -61.73 -56.45 -6.83
CA ASN A 197 -60.32 -56.69 -7.18
C ASN A 197 -59.78 -55.79 -8.32
N HIS A 198 -59.05 -54.72 -7.99
CA HIS A 198 -57.85 -54.38 -8.76
C HIS A 198 -56.84 -53.54 -7.97
N GLN A 199 -55.70 -54.17 -7.70
CA GLN A 199 -54.43 -53.51 -7.42
C GLN A 199 -53.97 -52.74 -8.68
N GLY A 200 -53.43 -51.54 -8.48
CA GLY A 200 -52.74 -50.80 -9.53
C GLY A 200 -51.61 -49.97 -8.91
N LYS A 201 -50.43 -50.58 -8.85
CA LYS A 201 -49.15 -49.90 -8.57
C LYS A 201 -48.82 -48.97 -9.74
N ARG A 202 -48.39 -47.75 -9.45
CA ARG A 202 -47.02 -47.24 -9.66
C ARG A 202 -46.95 -45.75 -9.39
#